data_AF-A0A955P120-F1
#
_entry.id   AF-A0A955P120-F1
#
_cell.length_a   1.000
_cell.length_b   1.000
_cell.length_c   1.000
_cell.angle_alpha   90.00
_cell.angle_beta   90.00
_cell.angle_gamma   90.00
#
_symmetry.space_group_name_H-M   'P 1'
#
loop_
_entity.id
_entity.type
_entity.pdbx_description
1 polymer ?
#
loop_
_entity_poly.entity_id
_entity_poly.type
_entity_poly.pdbx_seq_one_letter_code
_entity_poly.pdbx_strand_id
1 'polypeptide(L)'
;MKIGNKQILVVGDRVLIKPENNDERTKVGLYVPQTVIEKEPVQSGRVVAKGPGIAYPTGSGEGSEPWQETSDSHHLKFIPVQAEVGDFALFLKKEAF
;
A
#
# COMPACT_ATOMS: atom_id res chain seq x y z
N MET A 1 -8.14 -7.88 1.82
CA MET A 1 -8.19 -9.11 0.99
C MET A 1 -8.54 -10.30 1.89
N LYS A 2 -9.47 -11.17 1.50
CA LYS A 2 -9.83 -12.39 2.26
C LYS A 2 -9.28 -13.62 1.52
N ILE A 3 -8.44 -14.41 2.17
CA ILE A 3 -7.87 -15.64 1.63
C ILE A 3 -8.36 -16.78 2.53
N GLY A 4 -9.39 -17.50 2.06
CA GLY A 4 -10.10 -18.49 2.87
C GLY A 4 -10.70 -17.85 4.14
N ASN A 5 -10.25 -18.33 5.30
CA ASN A 5 -10.68 -17.81 6.61
C ASN A 5 -9.81 -16.67 7.16
N LYS A 6 -8.77 -16.24 6.43
CA LYS A 6 -7.87 -15.17 6.86
C LYS A 6 -8.21 -13.86 6.15
N GLN A 7 -8.19 -12.75 6.87
CA GLN A 7 -8.39 -11.41 6.33
C GLN A 7 -7.13 -10.58 6.56
N ILE A 8 -6.58 -10.03 5.48
CA ILE A 8 -5.48 -9.07 5.52
C ILE A 8 -6.08 -7.66 5.53
N LEU A 9 -5.80 -6.91 6.60
CA LEU A 9 -6.10 -5.49 6.75
C LEU A 9 -4.80 -4.70 6.61
N VAL A 10 -4.79 -3.72 5.72
CA VAL A 10 -3.65 -2.83 5.51
C VAL A 10 -3.84 -1.60 6.39
N VAL A 11 -2.83 -1.25 7.19
CA VAL A 11 -2.88 -0.18 8.20
C VAL A 11 -1.85 0.89 7.86
N GLY A 12 -2.14 2.15 8.21
CA GLY A 12 -1.25 3.28 7.97
C GLY A 12 -1.13 3.63 6.49
N ASP A 13 0.06 4.06 6.09
CA ASP A 13 0.45 4.53 4.76
C ASP A 13 0.89 3.41 3.79
N ARG A 14 0.52 2.16 4.09
CA ARG A 14 0.98 0.99 3.36
C ARG A 14 0.02 0.60 2.25
N VAL A 15 0.56 -0.16 1.30
CA VAL A 15 -0.19 -0.70 0.17
C VAL A 15 0.16 -2.18 0.01
N LEU A 16 -0.85 -3.02 -0.19
CA LEU A 16 -0.67 -4.43 -0.49
C LEU A 16 -0.64 -4.61 -2.00
N ILE A 17 0.47 -5.14 -2.50
CA ILE A 17 0.71 -5.38 -3.92
C ILE A 17 0.76 -6.88 -4.17
N LYS A 18 0.01 -7.35 -5.16
CA LYS A 18 0.16 -8.71 -5.69
C LYS A 18 1.28 -8.66 -6.75
N PRO A 19 2.44 -9.29 -6.51
CA PRO A 19 3.53 -9.31 -7.49
C PRO A 19 3.06 -10.00 -8.77
N GLU A 20 3.47 -9.45 -9.91
CA GLU A 20 3.33 -10.13 -11.20
C GLU A 20 4.58 -11.00 -11.39
N ASN A 21 4.39 -12.22 -11.90
CA ASN A 21 5.53 -13.13 -12.09
C ASN A 21 6.55 -12.47 -13.01
N ASN A 22 7.81 -12.49 -12.59
CA ASN A 22 8.91 -12.08 -13.45
C ASN A 22 9.07 -13.15 -14.53
N ASP A 23 9.14 -12.73 -15.80
CA ASP A 23 9.14 -13.66 -16.93
C ASP A 23 10.30 -14.66 -16.79
N GLU A 24 9.99 -15.95 -16.86
CA GLU A 24 11.01 -17.01 -16.87
C GLU A 24 11.94 -16.90 -18.09
N ARG A 25 11.57 -16.08 -19.08
CA ARG A 25 12.34 -15.80 -20.28
C ARG A 25 12.54 -14.31 -20.46
N THR A 26 13.77 -13.92 -20.77
CA THR A 26 14.08 -12.56 -21.22
C THR A 26 13.41 -12.26 -22.57
N LYS A 27 13.31 -10.98 -22.93
CA LYS A 27 12.75 -10.53 -24.23
C LYS A 27 13.42 -11.17 -25.46
N VAL A 28 14.64 -11.67 -25.31
CA VAL A 28 15.43 -12.34 -26.36
C VAL A 28 15.38 -13.87 -26.27
N GLY A 29 14.57 -14.44 -25.37
CA GLY A 29 14.30 -15.87 -25.28
C GLY A 29 15.24 -16.68 -24.37
N LEU A 30 16.16 -16.03 -23.64
CA LEU A 30 17.01 -16.71 -22.66
C LEU A 30 16.21 -17.03 -21.40
N TYR A 31 16.33 -18.27 -20.91
CA TYR A 31 15.73 -18.68 -19.64
C TYR A 31 16.52 -18.12 -18.47
N VAL A 32 15.83 -17.47 -17.53
CA VAL A 32 16.47 -16.87 -16.36
C VAL A 32 16.39 -17.83 -15.18
N PRO A 33 17.52 -18.24 -14.59
CA PRO A 33 17.50 -19.08 -13.40
C PRO A 33 16.95 -18.29 -12.20
N GLN A 34 16.27 -18.98 -11.28
CA GLN A 34 15.62 -18.36 -10.12
C GLN A 34 16.55 -17.48 -9.28
N THR A 35 17.84 -17.83 -9.22
CA THR A 35 18.88 -17.05 -8.50
C THR A 35 19.04 -15.62 -9.02
N VAL A 36 18.79 -15.38 -10.32
CA VAL A 36 18.89 -14.03 -10.91
C VAL A 36 17.61 -13.25 -10.63
N ILE A 37 16.45 -13.88 -10.77
CA ILE A 37 15.13 -13.30 -10.47
C ILE A 37 15.05 -12.84 -9.01
N GLU A 38 15.63 -13.61 -8.08
CA GLU A 38 15.65 -13.26 -6.66
C GLU A 38 16.57 -12.08 -6.33
N LYS A 39 17.63 -11.88 -7.13
CA LYS A 39 18.62 -10.81 -6.97
C LYS A 39 18.15 -9.47 -7.53
N GLU A 40 17.10 -9.45 -8.33
CA GLU A 40 16.57 -8.19 -8.85
C GLU A 40 16.02 -7.32 -7.71
N PRO A 41 16.52 -6.08 -7.55
CA PRO A 41 16.15 -5.23 -6.43
C PRO A 41 14.75 -4.61 -6.59
N VAL A 42 14.26 -4.50 -7.83
CA VAL A 42 12.97 -3.89 -8.18
C VAL A 42 12.02 -5.00 -8.61
N GLN A 43 10.80 -4.96 -8.10
CA GLN A 43 9.70 -5.81 -8.52
C GLN A 43 8.51 -4.97 -8.98
N SER A 44 7.58 -5.62 -9.66
CA SER A 44 6.38 -5.01 -10.19
C SER A 44 5.14 -5.82 -9.85
N GLY A 45 3.99 -5.17 -9.79
CA GLY A 45 2.74 -5.85 -9.48
C GLY A 45 1.56 -4.89 -9.43
N ARG A 46 0.40 -5.44 -9.06
CA ARG A 46 -0.85 -4.68 -8.95
C ARG A 46 -1.30 -4.47 -7.52
N VAL A 47 -1.75 -3.27 -7.21
CA VAL A 47 -2.29 -2.92 -5.89
C VAL A 47 -3.63 -3.62 -5.67
N VAL A 48 -3.75 -4.37 -4.58
CA VAL A 48 -4.96 -5.12 -4.21
C VAL A 48 -5.66 -4.58 -2.96
N ALA A 49 -4.94 -3.86 -2.10
CA ALA A 49 -5.53 -3.17 -0.95
C ALA A 49 -4.65 -1.99 -0.55
N LYS A 50 -5.26 -0.97 0.04
CA LYS A 50 -4.57 0.24 0.49
C LYS A 50 -4.93 0.55 1.94
N GLY A 51 -3.97 1.10 2.68
CA GLY A 51 -4.19 1.57 4.03
C GLY A 51 -4.93 2.93 4.06
N PRO A 52 -5.39 3.35 5.25
CA PRO A 52 -6.07 4.64 5.44
C PRO A 52 -5.17 5.85 5.17
N GLY A 53 -3.85 5.68 5.22
CA GLY A 53 -2.87 6.75 5.01
C GLY A 53 -2.22 7.24 6.30
N ILE A 54 -1.57 8.40 6.21
CA ILE A 54 -0.80 8.98 7.32
C ILE A 54 -1.78 9.71 8.24
N ALA A 55 -1.76 9.37 9.53
CA ALA A 55 -2.56 10.07 10.53
C ALA A 55 -2.09 11.52 10.63
N TYR A 56 -3.01 12.45 10.43
CA TYR A 56 -2.76 13.87 10.61
C TYR A 56 -3.25 14.28 11.99
N PRO A 57 -2.39 14.79 12.88
CA PRO A 57 -2.83 15.32 14.15
C PRO A 57 -3.64 16.57 13.87
N THR A 58 -4.96 16.46 13.89
CA THR A 58 -5.82 17.64 13.94
C THR A 58 -5.63 18.26 15.31
N GLY A 59 -4.90 19.37 15.36
CA GLY A 59 -4.90 20.22 16.54
C GLY A 59 -6.35 20.52 16.92
N SER A 60 -6.66 20.35 18.19
CA SER A 60 -7.90 20.84 18.78
C SER A 60 -7.95 22.36 18.57
N GLY A 61 -8.66 22.83 17.55
CA GLY A 61 -8.99 24.25 17.41
C GLY A 61 -8.79 24.95 16.07
N GLU A 62 -8.55 24.27 14.95
CA GLU A 62 -8.66 24.93 13.65
C GLU A 62 -10.09 24.82 13.08
N GLY A 63 -10.96 25.74 13.52
CA GLY A 63 -12.19 26.09 12.82
C GLY A 63 -13.53 25.74 13.47
N SER A 64 -13.56 25.07 14.64
CA SER A 64 -14.82 24.83 15.36
C SER A 64 -14.98 25.78 16.53
N GLU A 65 -16.05 26.56 16.53
CA GLU A 65 -16.38 27.48 17.61
C GLU A 65 -16.66 26.70 18.92
N PRO A 66 -16.34 27.27 20.11
CA PRO A 66 -16.39 26.55 21.39
C PRO A 66 -17.76 25.98 21.79
N TRP A 67 -18.85 26.45 21.17
CA TRP A 67 -20.21 26.02 21.45
C TRP A 67 -20.75 24.97 20.47
N GLN A 68 -20.01 24.65 19.41
CA GLN A 68 -20.33 23.50 18.58
C GLN A 68 -19.92 22.27 19.39
N GLU A 69 -20.90 21.65 20.06
CA GLU A 69 -20.73 20.33 20.67
C GLU A 69 -20.36 19.33 19.56
N THR A 70 -19.07 19.26 19.27
CA THR A 70 -18.52 18.34 18.31
C THR A 70 -18.33 17.01 19.03
N SER A 71 -19.34 16.15 18.89
CA SER A 71 -19.14 14.70 18.92
C SER A 71 -17.99 14.24 18.00
N ASP A 72 -17.45 15.12 17.15
CA ASP A 72 -16.34 14.95 16.23
C ASP A 72 -14.92 15.13 16.84
N SER A 73 -14.80 15.42 18.13
CA SER A 73 -13.50 15.65 18.81
C SER A 73 -12.54 14.44 18.83
N HIS A 74 -12.95 13.28 18.32
CA HIS A 74 -12.13 12.07 18.19
C HIS A 74 -12.02 11.51 16.77
N HIS A 75 -12.45 12.24 15.73
CA HIS A 75 -12.25 11.78 14.36
C HIS A 75 -10.82 12.05 13.89
N LEU A 76 -9.96 11.03 14.00
CA LEU A 76 -8.63 11.03 13.41
C LEU A 76 -8.74 11.30 11.90
N LYS A 77 -8.17 12.41 11.44
CA LYS A 77 -8.05 12.68 10.00
C LYS A 77 -6.83 11.97 9.46
N PHE A 78 -6.95 11.41 8.26
CA PHE A 78 -5.86 10.74 7.57
C PHE A 78 -5.62 11.44 6.23
N ILE A 79 -4.35 11.63 5.88
CA ILE A 79 -3.94 11.96 4.52
C ILE A 79 -3.90 10.63 3.75
N PRO A 80 -4.79 10.41 2.77
CA PRO A 80 -4.90 9.12 2.11
C PRO A 80 -3.65 8.80 1.30
N VAL A 81 -3.36 7.50 1.14
CA VAL A 81 -2.33 7.05 0.20
C VAL A 81 -2.74 7.37 -1.23
N GLN A 82 -1.76 7.79 -2.04
CA GLN A 82 -1.99 8.19 -3.43
C GLN A 82 -2.32 7.01 -4.35
N ALA A 83 -1.82 5.81 -4.05
CA ALA A 83 -2.07 4.62 -4.85
C ALA A 83 -3.52 4.12 -4.70
N GLU A 84 -4.13 3.71 -5.80
CA GLU A 84 -5.47 3.15 -5.83
C GLU A 84 -5.47 1.63 -6.06
N VAL A 85 -6.58 1.00 -5.70
CA VAL A 85 -6.74 -0.44 -5.93
C VAL A 85 -6.87 -0.68 -7.43
N GLY A 86 -5.98 -1.51 -7.98
CA GLY A 86 -5.88 -1.79 -9.41
C GLY A 86 -4.66 -1.18 -10.09
N ASP A 87 -3.99 -0.21 -9.46
CA ASP A 87 -2.82 0.44 -10.02
C ASP A 87 -1.65 -0.53 -10.21
N PHE A 88 -0.85 -0.28 -11.24
CA PHE A 88 0.42 -0.97 -11.45
C PHE A 88 1.54 -0.22 -10.76
N ALA A 89 2.25 -0.90 -9.86
CA ALA A 89 3.27 -0.31 -9.02
C ALA A 89 4.63 -0.99 -9.23
N LEU A 90 5.69 -0.16 -9.23
CA LEU A 90 7.08 -0.59 -9.13
C LEU A 90 7.55 -0.33 -7.70
N PHE A 91 8.19 -1.32 -7.10
CA PHE A 91 8.61 -1.24 -5.70
C PHE A 91 9.92 -1.99 -5.47
N LEU A 92 10.65 -1.60 -4.42
CA LEU A 92 11.90 -2.25 -4.04
C LEU A 92 11.59 -3.48 -3.17
N LYS A 93 12.07 -4.66 -3.59
CA LYS A 93 11.87 -5.92 -2.87
C LYS A 93 12.40 -5.87 -1.43
N LYS A 94 13.47 -5.09 -1.21
CA LYS A 94 14.11 -4.94 0.11
C LYS A 94 13.24 -4.16 1.11
N GLU A 95 12.34 -3.31 0.62
CA GLU A 95 11.48 -2.46 1.45
C GLU A 95 10.05 -3.01 1.53
N ALA A 96 9.72 -3.98 0.68
CA ALA A 96 8.48 -4.74 0.77
C ALA A 96 8.56 -5.75 1.94
N PHE A 97 7.62 -5.63 2.87
CA PHE A 97 7.46 -6.51 4.04
C PHE A 97 6.23 -7.40 3.92
#